data_AF-A0A2T2S7C1-F1
#
_entry.id   AF-A0A2T2S7C1-F1
#
_cell.length_a   1.000
_cell.length_b   1.000
_cell.length_c   1.000
_cell.angle_alpha   90.00
_cell.angle_beta   90.00
_cell.angle_gamma   90.00
#
_symmetry.space_group_name_H-M   'P 1'
#
loop_
_entity.id
_entity.type
_entity.pdbx_description
1 polymer ?
#
loop_
_entity_poly.entity_id
_entity_poly.type
_entity_poly.pdbx_seq_one_letter_code
_entity_poly.pdbx_strand_id
1 'polypeptide(L)'
;VPPDRAQDSTSAIYVVQHGWHAGIAVQRADLPEGRWPILDAFPNAAYLEVGWGEARYYPGTSRGVWGALRAGGWPTGSVVHVVPIDRAVPERFPGQTVVRVPVGEAALDALTSFVAESFAVDSTGQATAAAPGYYADSRFYASPLPYHVFNNCNHWAAAALEAAGCDTSPRWTFAVGQVVAQAQECGTLVQRGTE
;
A
#
# COMPACT_ATOMS: atom_id res chain seq x y z
N VAL A 1 -41.57 9.01 -2.31
CA VAL A 1 -40.32 8.22 -2.17
C VAL A 1 -39.35 8.79 -3.20
N PRO A 2 -38.30 9.52 -2.80
CA PRO A 2 -37.28 9.89 -3.78
C PRO A 2 -36.58 8.61 -4.23
N PRO A 3 -36.08 8.55 -5.48
CA PRO A 3 -35.44 7.35 -5.98
C PRO A 3 -34.24 7.03 -5.10
N ASP A 4 -34.17 5.78 -4.63
CA ASP A 4 -32.96 5.19 -4.10
C ASP A 4 -31.84 5.50 -5.09
N ARG A 5 -30.92 6.37 -4.69
CA ARG A 5 -29.58 6.29 -5.22
C ARG A 5 -29.11 4.92 -4.78
N ALA A 6 -29.16 3.94 -5.68
CA ALA A 6 -28.21 2.85 -5.64
C ALA A 6 -26.84 3.52 -5.49
N GLN A 7 -26.38 3.61 -4.25
CA GLN A 7 -24.99 3.90 -3.96
C GLN A 7 -24.24 2.87 -4.77
N ASP A 8 -23.37 3.30 -5.69
CA ASP A 8 -22.46 2.40 -6.36
C ASP A 8 -21.85 1.50 -5.28
N SER A 9 -22.29 0.24 -5.23
CA SER A 9 -22.03 -0.71 -4.15
C SER A 9 -20.60 -1.26 -4.21
N THR A 10 -19.69 -0.45 -4.76
CA THR A 10 -18.34 -0.81 -5.16
C THR A 10 -17.40 0.05 -4.35
N SER A 11 -16.74 -0.56 -3.38
CA SER A 11 -15.63 0.04 -2.63
C SER A 11 -14.52 0.49 -3.59
N ALA A 12 -13.55 1.25 -3.09
CA ALA A 12 -12.43 1.68 -3.91
C ALA A 12 -11.14 1.77 -3.11
N ILE A 13 -10.03 1.48 -3.80
CA ILE A 13 -8.69 1.75 -3.30
C ILE A 13 -8.05 2.90 -4.04
N TYR A 14 -6.98 3.43 -3.47
CA TYR A 14 -6.20 4.49 -4.07
C TYR A 14 -4.76 4.04 -4.22
N VAL A 15 -4.21 4.12 -5.43
CA VAL A 15 -2.78 3.99 -5.66
C VAL A 15 -2.15 5.38 -5.59
N VAL A 16 -1.20 5.57 -4.69
CA VAL A 16 -0.49 6.84 -4.48
C VAL A 16 0.96 6.65 -4.87
N GLN A 17 1.43 7.44 -5.84
CA GLN A 17 2.83 7.44 -6.23
C GLN A 17 3.65 8.35 -5.30
N HIS A 18 4.70 7.82 -4.68
CA HIS A 18 5.69 8.53 -3.86
C HIS A 18 7.07 8.44 -4.51
N GLY A 19 7.39 9.36 -5.42
CA GLY A 19 8.65 9.35 -6.16
C GLY A 19 8.80 8.05 -6.97
N TRP A 20 9.61 7.11 -6.45
CA TRP A 20 9.94 5.81 -7.06
C TRP A 20 9.17 4.63 -6.44
N HIS A 21 8.25 4.92 -5.51
CA HIS A 21 7.48 3.96 -4.72
C HIS A 21 5.98 4.18 -4.92
N ALA A 22 5.16 3.15 -4.73
CA ALA A 22 3.70 3.28 -4.70
C ALA A 22 3.13 2.70 -3.40
N GLY A 23 2.19 3.43 -2.80
CA GLY A 23 1.36 2.98 -1.68
C GLY A 23 -0.06 2.67 -2.14
N ILE A 24 -0.74 1.79 -1.41
CA ILE A 24 -2.15 1.45 -1.59
C ILE A 24 -2.94 1.95 -0.38
N ALA A 25 -3.90 2.84 -0.60
CA ALA A 25 -4.81 3.33 0.42
C ALA A 25 -6.15 2.59 0.35
N VAL A 26 -6.57 2.01 1.48
CA VAL A 26 -7.84 1.31 1.65
C VAL A 26 -8.68 2.04 2.68
N GLN A 27 -10.00 2.12 2.47
CA GLN A 27 -10.90 2.73 3.44
C GLN A 27 -10.97 1.86 4.70
N ARG A 28 -10.90 2.47 5.88
CA ARG A 28 -10.98 1.71 7.14
C ARG A 28 -12.30 0.98 7.30
N ALA A 29 -13.40 1.60 6.86
CA ALA A 29 -14.75 1.02 6.94
C ALA A 29 -14.92 -0.23 6.05
N ASP A 30 -14.07 -0.41 5.04
CA ASP A 30 -14.04 -1.57 4.16
C ASP A 30 -13.23 -2.75 4.76
N LEU A 31 -12.58 -2.56 5.91
CA LEU A 31 -11.75 -3.58 6.57
C LEU A 31 -12.54 -4.21 7.73
N PRO A 32 -12.85 -5.52 7.67
CA PRO A 32 -13.40 -6.23 8.80
C PRO A 32 -12.51 -6.14 10.04
N GLU A 33 -13.10 -6.19 11.24
CA GLU A 33 -12.34 -6.26 12.49
C GLU A 33 -11.36 -7.44 12.46
N GLY A 34 -10.13 -7.21 12.89
CA GLY A 34 -9.06 -8.20 12.88
C GLY A 34 -8.47 -8.53 11.49
N ARG A 35 -9.01 -7.98 10.38
CA ARG A 35 -8.45 -8.23 9.03
C ARG A 35 -7.00 -7.80 8.93
N TRP A 36 -6.71 -6.58 9.40
CA TRP A 36 -5.33 -6.11 9.51
C TRP A 36 -4.91 -6.08 10.98
N PRO A 37 -3.73 -6.60 11.32
CA PRO A 37 -3.24 -6.68 12.71
C PRO A 37 -2.83 -5.32 13.29
N ILE A 38 -3.13 -4.22 12.59
CA ILE A 38 -2.77 -2.84 12.96
C ILE A 38 -3.99 -1.94 13.17
N LEU A 39 -5.22 -2.43 12.98
CA LEU A 39 -6.41 -1.58 12.99
C LEU A 39 -6.59 -0.84 14.33
N ASP A 40 -6.30 -1.49 15.45
CA ASP A 40 -6.45 -0.89 16.78
C ASP A 40 -5.46 0.24 17.05
N ALA A 41 -4.33 0.27 16.34
CA ALA A 41 -3.35 1.35 16.44
C ALA A 41 -3.82 2.66 15.77
N PHE A 42 -4.84 2.59 14.90
CA PHE A 42 -5.30 3.72 14.08
C PHE A 42 -6.83 3.88 14.09
N PRO A 43 -7.48 3.95 15.26
CA PRO A 43 -8.94 3.85 15.38
C PRO A 43 -9.72 4.96 14.64
N ASN A 44 -9.10 6.13 14.47
CA ASN A 44 -9.72 7.32 13.89
C ASN A 44 -9.37 7.54 12.41
N ALA A 45 -8.66 6.61 11.76
CA ALA A 45 -8.29 6.74 10.36
C ALA A 45 -9.51 6.53 9.45
N ALA A 46 -9.73 7.43 8.50
CA ALA A 46 -10.71 7.24 7.42
C ALA A 46 -10.16 6.27 6.35
N TYR A 47 -8.86 6.41 6.02
CA TYR A 47 -8.11 5.49 5.17
C TYR A 47 -6.80 5.09 5.83
N LEU A 48 -6.29 3.93 5.44
CA LEU A 48 -4.93 3.49 5.78
C LEU A 48 -4.19 3.30 4.46
N GLU A 49 -3.14 4.08 4.25
CA GLU A 49 -2.17 3.81 3.19
C GLU A 49 -1.12 2.83 3.70
N VAL A 50 -0.85 1.82 2.88
CA VAL A 50 0.19 0.83 3.09
C VAL A 50 1.20 0.86 1.95
N GLY A 51 2.49 0.83 2.28
CA GLY A 51 3.57 0.63 1.32
C GLY A 51 4.55 -0.41 1.83
N TRP A 52 5.16 -1.21 0.94
CA TRP A 52 6.09 -2.26 1.32
C TRP A 52 7.48 -2.04 0.74
N GLY A 53 8.53 -2.25 1.54
CA GLY A 53 9.90 -2.00 1.10
C GLY A 53 10.96 -2.68 1.95
N GLU A 54 12.23 -2.48 1.60
CA GLU A 54 13.35 -3.10 2.31
C GLU A 54 13.51 -2.55 3.74
N ALA A 55 13.80 -3.44 4.70
CA ALA A 55 13.70 -3.16 6.13
C ALA A 55 14.64 -2.08 6.68
N ARG A 56 15.75 -1.77 6.00
CA ARG A 56 16.74 -0.78 6.46
C ARG A 56 16.77 0.45 5.58
N TYR A 57 16.56 0.30 4.29
CA TYR A 57 16.54 1.36 3.31
C TYR A 57 15.23 2.13 3.39
N TYR A 58 14.09 1.45 3.50
CA TYR A 58 12.80 2.13 3.50
C TYR A 58 12.62 3.04 4.73
N PRO A 59 12.93 2.63 5.97
CA PRO A 59 12.90 3.57 7.09
C PRO A 59 14.03 4.64 7.07
N GLY A 60 14.96 4.59 6.12
CA GLY A 60 16.10 5.50 6.02
C GLY A 60 17.28 5.18 6.95
N THR A 61 17.30 3.99 7.56
CA THR A 61 18.38 3.50 8.44
C THR A 61 19.68 3.24 7.69
N SER A 62 19.62 2.85 6.42
CA SER A 62 20.79 2.77 5.52
C SER A 62 20.65 3.75 4.36
N ARG A 63 21.46 4.82 4.35
CA ARG A 63 21.51 5.79 3.26
C ARG A 63 22.68 5.50 2.31
N GLY A 64 22.48 5.75 1.02
CA GLY A 64 23.54 5.72 -0.01
C GLY A 64 23.45 4.55 -1.01
N VAL A 65 24.28 4.63 -2.06
CA VAL A 65 24.34 3.68 -3.20
C VAL A 65 24.51 2.23 -2.75
N TRP A 66 25.25 1.97 -1.68
CA TRP A 66 25.42 0.62 -1.10
C TRP A 66 24.13 0.05 -0.49
N GLY A 67 23.25 0.89 0.06
CA GLY A 67 21.93 0.49 0.52
C GLY A 67 21.01 0.12 -0.64
N ALA A 68 21.03 0.91 -1.73
CA ALA A 68 20.28 0.62 -2.95
C ALA A 68 20.77 -0.66 -3.66
N LEU A 69 22.09 -0.85 -3.77
CA LEU A 69 22.68 -2.07 -4.33
C LEU A 69 22.37 -3.31 -3.50
N ARG A 70 22.38 -3.20 -2.16
CA ARG A 70 22.04 -4.32 -1.26
C ARG A 70 20.56 -4.67 -1.34
N ALA A 71 19.69 -3.67 -1.39
CA ALA A 71 18.25 -3.88 -1.57
C ALA A 71 17.92 -4.59 -2.90
N GLY A 72 18.75 -4.41 -3.95
CA GLY A 72 18.58 -5.12 -5.21
C GLY A 72 19.25 -6.49 -5.28
N GLY A 73 20.48 -6.62 -4.76
CA GLY A 73 21.38 -7.74 -5.09
C GLY A 73 21.31 -9.00 -4.23
N TRP A 74 20.75 -8.93 -3.01
CA TRP A 74 20.63 -10.09 -2.11
C TRP A 74 19.29 -10.07 -1.36
N PRO A 75 18.66 -11.23 -1.08
CA PRO A 75 17.48 -11.28 -0.23
C PRO A 75 17.72 -10.60 1.12
N THR A 76 16.91 -9.59 1.42
CA THR A 76 16.93 -8.80 2.65
C THR A 76 15.59 -8.91 3.37
N GLY A 77 15.51 -8.41 4.61
CA GLY A 77 14.23 -8.27 5.30
C GLY A 77 13.40 -7.14 4.70
N SER A 78 12.10 -7.14 4.97
CA SER A 78 11.19 -6.10 4.50
C SER A 78 10.34 -5.53 5.64
N VAL A 79 9.70 -4.39 5.36
CA VAL A 79 8.80 -3.69 6.27
C VAL A 79 7.58 -3.18 5.52
N VAL A 80 6.47 -3.06 6.24
CA VAL A 80 5.25 -2.36 5.80
C VAL A 80 5.20 -1.00 6.48
N HIS A 81 5.13 0.07 5.70
CA HIS A 81 4.84 1.42 6.17
C HIS A 81 3.33 1.63 6.18
N VAL A 82 2.78 2.06 7.31
CA VAL A 82 1.34 2.34 7.46
C VAL A 82 1.16 3.82 7.81
N VAL A 83 0.37 4.52 7.01
CA VAL A 83 0.04 5.93 7.19
C VAL A 83 -1.47 6.08 7.41
N PRO A 84 -1.93 6.53 8.58
CA PRO A 84 -3.33 6.88 8.78
C PRO A 84 -3.68 8.16 8.03
N ILE A 85 -4.89 8.19 7.49
CA ILE A 85 -5.41 9.31 6.72
C ILE A 85 -6.79 9.65 7.28
N ASP A 86 -6.96 10.90 7.71
CA ASP A 86 -8.16 11.46 8.34
C ASP A 86 -9.03 12.28 7.38
N ARG A 87 -8.59 12.45 6.13
CA ARG A 87 -9.23 13.26 5.07
C ARG A 87 -9.25 12.51 3.73
N ALA A 88 -9.64 13.16 2.63
CA ALA A 88 -9.57 12.52 1.32
C ALA A 88 -8.11 12.19 0.94
N VAL A 89 -7.87 11.03 0.31
CA VAL A 89 -6.50 10.58 -0.04
C VAL A 89 -5.73 11.62 -0.86
N PRO A 90 -6.30 12.26 -1.91
CA PRO A 90 -5.60 13.33 -2.65
C PRO A 90 -5.18 14.51 -1.76
N GLU A 91 -6.04 14.92 -0.82
CA GLU A 91 -5.77 16.04 0.09
C GLU A 91 -4.67 15.72 1.10
N ARG A 92 -4.51 14.45 1.48
CA ARG A 92 -3.43 14.02 2.38
C ARG A 92 -2.05 14.02 1.72
N PHE A 93 -2.02 13.85 0.41
CA PHE A 93 -0.80 13.75 -0.40
C PHE A 93 -0.80 14.78 -1.52
N PRO A 94 -0.78 16.10 -1.19
CA PRO A 94 -0.77 17.13 -2.21
C PRO A 94 0.47 17.01 -3.10
N GLY A 95 0.29 17.16 -4.41
CA GLY A 95 1.39 17.06 -5.37
C GLY A 95 1.80 15.64 -5.75
N GLN A 96 1.17 14.60 -5.18
CA GLN A 96 1.38 13.20 -5.58
C GLN A 96 0.41 12.76 -6.69
N THR A 97 0.82 11.81 -7.54
CA THR A 97 -0.11 11.15 -8.46
C THR A 97 -0.98 10.17 -7.68
N VAL A 98 -2.30 10.27 -7.82
CA VAL A 98 -3.28 9.41 -7.16
C VAL A 98 -4.26 8.85 -8.18
N VAL A 99 -4.39 7.53 -8.21
CA VAL A 99 -5.33 6.79 -9.06
C VAL A 99 -6.35 6.09 -8.17
N ARG A 100 -7.63 6.32 -8.40
CA ARG A 100 -8.73 5.61 -7.72
C ARG A 100 -9.10 4.37 -8.53
N VAL A 101 -9.06 3.21 -7.91
CA VAL A 101 -9.42 1.93 -8.53
C VAL A 101 -10.70 1.40 -7.86
N PRO A 102 -11.83 1.27 -8.58
CA PRO A 102 -13.01 0.62 -8.04
C PRO A 102 -12.73 -0.88 -7.82
N VAL A 103 -13.17 -1.42 -6.68
CA VAL A 103 -12.96 -2.82 -6.32
C VAL A 103 -14.29 -3.45 -5.90
N GLY A 104 -14.60 -4.62 -6.46
CA GLY A 104 -15.72 -5.44 -6.00
C GLY A 104 -15.39 -6.15 -4.69
N GLU A 105 -16.41 -6.67 -4.00
CA GLU A 105 -16.28 -7.31 -2.69
C GLU A 105 -15.21 -8.42 -2.65
N ALA A 106 -15.23 -9.34 -3.62
CA ALA A 106 -14.27 -10.44 -3.68
C ALA A 106 -12.82 -9.97 -3.92
N ALA A 107 -12.64 -8.92 -4.74
CA ALA A 107 -11.32 -8.35 -5.02
C ALA A 107 -10.80 -7.55 -3.81
N LEU A 108 -11.68 -6.84 -3.11
CA LEU A 108 -11.34 -6.18 -1.85
C LEU A 108 -10.93 -7.20 -0.79
N ASP A 109 -11.63 -8.33 -0.68
CA ASP A 109 -11.28 -9.41 0.24
C ASP A 109 -9.89 -10.01 -0.07
N ALA A 110 -9.62 -10.28 -1.35
CA ALA A 110 -8.32 -10.78 -1.81
C ALA A 110 -7.19 -9.78 -1.56
N LEU A 111 -7.38 -8.50 -1.90
CA LEU A 111 -6.41 -7.44 -1.65
C LEU A 111 -6.09 -7.29 -0.17
N THR A 112 -7.12 -7.23 0.67
CA THR A 112 -6.92 -6.97 2.11
C THR A 112 -6.27 -8.15 2.80
N SER A 113 -6.51 -9.38 2.32
CA SER A 113 -5.79 -10.59 2.72
C SER A 113 -4.32 -10.55 2.28
N PHE A 114 -4.04 -10.17 1.02
CA PHE A 114 -2.68 -9.99 0.50
C PHE A 114 -1.88 -8.97 1.34
N VAL A 115 -2.50 -7.84 1.70
CA VAL A 115 -1.85 -6.86 2.57
C VAL A 115 -1.66 -7.41 3.99
N ALA A 116 -2.61 -8.17 4.53
CA ALA A 116 -2.47 -8.80 5.85
C ALA A 116 -1.27 -9.74 5.93
N GLU A 117 -1.03 -10.55 4.89
CA GLU A 117 0.13 -11.46 4.76
C GLU A 117 1.48 -10.72 4.72
N SER A 118 1.45 -9.42 4.42
CA SER A 118 2.66 -8.59 4.43
C SER A 118 3.10 -8.21 5.85
N PHE A 119 2.29 -8.41 6.88
CA PHE A 119 2.65 -8.10 8.27
C PHE A 119 3.20 -9.32 9.01
N ALA A 120 4.31 -9.14 9.73
CA ALA A 120 4.76 -10.09 10.72
C ALA A 120 4.00 -9.86 12.03
N VAL A 121 3.31 -10.91 12.51
CA VAL A 121 2.57 -10.89 13.77
C VAL A 121 3.31 -11.65 14.86
N ASP A 122 3.18 -11.18 16.11
CA ASP A 122 3.72 -11.87 17.28
C ASP A 122 2.78 -12.97 17.80
N SER A 123 3.14 -13.59 18.93
CA SER A 123 2.32 -14.65 19.55
C SER A 123 0.95 -14.19 20.05
N THR A 124 0.70 -12.87 20.10
CA THR A 124 -0.58 -12.26 20.47
C THR A 124 -1.41 -11.86 19.24
N GLY A 125 -0.89 -12.10 18.02
CA GLY A 125 -1.54 -11.72 16.77
C GLY A 125 -1.38 -10.25 16.41
N GLN A 126 -0.55 -9.50 17.12
CA GLN A 126 -0.31 -8.08 16.88
C GLN A 126 0.87 -7.88 15.93
N ALA A 127 0.78 -6.87 15.05
CA ALA A 127 1.87 -6.57 14.14
C ALA A 127 3.11 -6.08 14.90
N THR A 128 4.29 -6.63 14.56
CA THR A 128 5.55 -6.26 15.20
C THR A 128 6.04 -4.91 14.68
N ALA A 129 6.10 -3.88 15.53
CA ALA A 129 6.64 -2.58 15.16
C ALA A 129 8.15 -2.66 14.85
N ALA A 130 8.58 -2.03 13.75
CA ALA A 130 9.97 -2.06 13.28
C ALA A 130 10.68 -0.70 13.41
N ALA A 131 9.99 0.41 13.11
CA ALA A 131 10.54 1.76 13.19
C ALA A 131 9.43 2.83 13.23
N PRO A 132 9.73 4.06 13.70
CA PRO A 132 8.85 5.22 13.49
C PRO A 132 8.66 5.50 12.00
N GLY A 133 7.46 5.87 11.57
CA GLY A 133 7.18 6.23 10.18
C GLY A 133 7.63 7.65 9.80
N TYR A 134 7.48 8.01 8.53
CA TYR A 134 7.85 9.35 8.03
C TYR A 134 6.99 10.48 8.59
N TYR A 135 5.73 10.19 8.87
CA TYR A 135 4.79 11.09 9.54
C TYR A 135 4.67 10.71 11.02
N ALA A 136 4.41 11.70 11.88
CA ALA A 136 4.35 11.51 13.33
C ALA A 136 3.32 10.45 13.77
N ASP A 137 2.26 10.28 12.99
CA ASP A 137 1.18 9.31 13.18
C ASP A 137 1.38 8.00 12.40
N SER A 138 2.41 7.91 11.57
CA SER A 138 2.70 6.71 10.75
C SER A 138 3.75 5.81 11.41
N ARG A 139 3.74 4.53 11.06
CA ARG A 139 4.64 3.52 11.65
C ARG A 139 5.11 2.50 10.62
N PHE A 140 6.31 1.97 10.80
CA PHE A 140 6.77 0.78 10.08
C PHE A 140 6.57 -0.46 10.94
N TYR A 141 6.13 -1.54 10.30
CA TYR A 141 5.97 -2.86 10.86
C TYR A 141 6.86 -3.86 10.12
N ALA A 142 7.35 -4.88 10.84
CA ALA A 142 8.13 -5.94 10.23
C ALA A 142 7.27 -6.76 9.26
N SER A 143 7.89 -7.28 8.20
CA SER A 143 7.26 -8.17 7.24
C SER A 143 8.04 -9.48 7.14
N PRO A 144 7.36 -10.64 7.00
CA PRO A 144 8.02 -11.93 6.86
C PRO A 144 8.54 -12.15 5.43
N LEU A 145 8.18 -11.28 4.48
CA LEU A 145 8.48 -11.45 3.07
C LEU A 145 9.93 -11.03 2.76
N PRO A 146 10.66 -11.77 1.91
CA PRO A 146 12.01 -11.38 1.50
C PRO A 146 11.98 -10.24 0.49
N TYR A 147 12.88 -9.27 0.59
CA TYR A 147 13.05 -8.20 -0.41
C TYR A 147 14.28 -8.45 -1.30
N HIS A 148 14.13 -8.35 -2.61
CA HIS A 148 15.23 -8.39 -3.60
C HIS A 148 14.80 -7.80 -4.95
N VAL A 149 15.68 -7.72 -5.95
CA VAL A 149 15.36 -7.08 -7.25
C VAL A 149 14.12 -7.65 -7.95
N PHE A 150 13.90 -8.96 -7.87
CA PHE A 150 12.71 -9.65 -8.41
C PHE A 150 11.51 -9.72 -7.44
N ASN A 151 11.64 -9.17 -6.23
CA ASN A 151 10.55 -9.01 -5.27
C ASN A 151 10.76 -7.67 -4.55
N ASN A 152 10.51 -6.59 -5.31
CA ASN A 152 10.71 -5.22 -4.86
C ASN A 152 9.36 -4.51 -4.64
N CYS A 153 9.41 -3.26 -4.18
CA CYS A 153 8.21 -2.50 -3.85
C CYS A 153 7.20 -2.35 -5.00
N ASN A 154 7.67 -2.27 -6.25
CA ASN A 154 6.80 -2.15 -7.42
C ASN A 154 6.15 -3.48 -7.81
N HIS A 155 6.83 -4.61 -7.57
CA HIS A 155 6.24 -5.94 -7.73
C HIS A 155 5.13 -6.15 -6.71
N TRP A 156 5.39 -5.75 -5.45
CA TRP A 156 4.39 -5.83 -4.38
C TRP A 156 3.17 -4.94 -4.68
N ALA A 157 3.37 -3.71 -5.13
CA ALA A 157 2.26 -2.81 -5.48
C ALA A 157 1.45 -3.30 -6.67
N ALA A 158 2.10 -3.88 -7.69
CA ALA A 158 1.39 -4.54 -8.79
C ALA A 158 0.64 -5.80 -8.34
N ALA A 159 1.21 -6.62 -7.46
CA ALA A 159 0.50 -7.77 -6.90
C ALA A 159 -0.71 -7.35 -6.05
N ALA A 160 -0.63 -6.23 -5.34
CA ALA A 160 -1.79 -5.64 -4.66
C ALA A 160 -2.87 -5.22 -5.68
N LEU A 161 -2.50 -4.57 -6.78
CA LEU A 161 -3.43 -4.24 -7.87
C LEU A 161 -4.04 -5.49 -8.53
N GLU A 162 -3.25 -6.54 -8.72
CA GLU A 162 -3.73 -7.84 -9.22
C GLU A 162 -4.78 -8.43 -8.28
N ALA A 163 -4.51 -8.44 -6.97
CA ALA A 163 -5.46 -8.87 -5.95
C ALA A 163 -6.71 -7.99 -5.92
N ALA A 164 -6.58 -6.70 -6.24
CA ALA A 164 -7.69 -5.76 -6.41
C ALA A 164 -8.47 -5.94 -7.73
N GLY A 165 -8.13 -6.93 -8.55
CA GLY A 165 -8.86 -7.30 -9.76
C GLY A 165 -8.38 -6.61 -11.03
N CYS A 166 -7.27 -5.87 -10.99
CA CYS A 166 -6.64 -5.31 -12.18
C CYS A 166 -5.85 -6.40 -12.92
N ASP A 167 -5.87 -6.37 -14.25
CA ASP A 167 -4.97 -7.20 -15.05
C ASP A 167 -3.58 -6.58 -15.00
N THR A 168 -2.69 -7.16 -14.21
CA THR A 168 -1.32 -6.66 -14.06
C THR A 168 -0.32 -7.77 -14.32
N SER A 169 0.95 -7.41 -14.38
CA SER A 169 2.04 -8.37 -14.52
C SER A 169 3.07 -8.10 -13.43
N PRO A 170 2.82 -8.53 -12.17
CA PRO A 170 3.63 -8.14 -11.03
C PRO A 170 5.11 -8.48 -11.20
N ARG A 171 5.40 -9.67 -11.76
CA ARG A 171 6.77 -10.15 -12.05
C ARG A 171 7.55 -9.31 -13.07
N TRP A 172 6.87 -8.46 -13.83
CA TRP A 172 7.45 -7.61 -14.88
C TRP A 172 7.34 -6.12 -14.54
N THR A 173 6.93 -5.80 -13.31
CA THR A 173 6.71 -4.42 -12.85
C THR A 173 7.89 -3.94 -12.01
N PHE A 174 8.88 -3.36 -12.68
CA PHE A 174 10.13 -2.92 -12.06
C PHE A 174 10.11 -1.46 -11.60
N ALA A 175 9.32 -0.62 -12.27
CA ALA A 175 9.24 0.81 -12.01
C ALA A 175 7.84 1.25 -11.58
N VAL A 176 7.77 2.27 -10.72
CA VAL A 176 6.50 2.83 -10.24
C VAL A 176 5.63 3.38 -11.36
N GLY A 177 6.24 3.90 -12.44
CA GLY A 177 5.49 4.37 -13.61
C GLY A 177 4.65 3.26 -14.25
N GLN A 178 5.13 2.01 -14.21
CA GLN A 178 4.37 0.85 -14.67
C GLN A 178 3.19 0.55 -13.73
N VAL A 179 3.38 0.62 -12.41
CA VAL A 179 2.30 0.46 -11.41
C VAL A 179 1.19 1.49 -11.65
N VAL A 180 1.58 2.76 -11.83
CA VAL A 180 0.63 3.86 -12.08
C VAL A 180 -0.10 3.68 -13.41
N ALA A 181 0.60 3.26 -14.47
CA ALA A 181 -0.03 2.98 -15.76
C ALA A 181 -1.05 1.84 -15.64
N GLN A 182 -0.68 0.72 -15.03
CA GLN A 182 -1.57 -0.43 -14.78
C GLN A 182 -2.79 -0.03 -13.93
N ALA A 183 -2.58 0.79 -12.88
CA ALA A 183 -3.70 1.29 -12.07
C ALA A 183 -4.66 2.17 -12.89
N GLN A 184 -4.18 2.91 -13.88
CA GLN A 184 -5.03 3.73 -14.76
C GLN A 184 -5.79 2.90 -15.80
N GLU A 185 -5.34 1.69 -16.13
CA GLU A 185 -6.08 0.78 -17.03
C GLU A 185 -7.36 0.23 -16.38
N CYS A 186 -7.35 0.04 -15.06
CA CYS A 186 -8.49 -0.46 -14.28
C CYS A 186 -9.13 0.62 -13.38
N GLY A 187 -8.68 1.87 -13.45
CA GLY A 187 -9.05 2.92 -12.52
C GLY A 187 -9.16 4.30 -13.16
N THR A 188 -9.18 5.34 -12.34
CA THR A 188 -9.29 6.73 -12.79
C THR A 188 -8.24 7.58 -12.09
N LEU A 189 -7.46 8.33 -12.87
CA LEU A 189 -6.54 9.34 -12.35
C LEU A 189 -7.34 10.47 -11.66
N VAL A 190 -7.22 10.59 -10.35
CA VAL A 190 -7.96 11.60 -9.55
C VAL A 190 -7.07 12.77 -9.12
N GLN A 191 -5.75 12.58 -9.10
CA GLN A 191 -4.79 13.65 -8.88
C GLN A 191 -3.54 13.36 -9.72
N ARG A 192 -3.04 14.36 -10.46
CA ARG A 192 -1.75 14.27 -11.14
C ARG A 192 -0.69 14.92 -10.25
N GLY A 193 0.43 14.22 -10.06
CA GLY A 193 1.55 14.78 -9.31
C GLY A 193 2.21 15.95 -10.05
N THR A 194 2.81 16.85 -9.29
CA THR A 194 3.69 17.89 -9.83
C THR A 194 5.08 17.30 -10.03
N GLU A 195 5.64 17.44 -11.23
CA GLU A 195 7.01 17.04 -11.58
C GLU A 195 8.08 17.74 -10.72
#